data_AF-A0A671N9P0-F1
#
_entry.id   AF-A0A671N9P0-F1
#
_cell.length_a   1.000
_cell.length_b   1.000
_cell.length_c   1.000
_cell.angle_alpha   90.00
_cell.angle_beta   90.00
_cell.angle_gamma   90.00
#
_symmetry.space_group_name_H-M   'P 1'
#
loop_
_entity.id
_entity.type
_entity.pdbx_description
1 polymer ?
#
loop_
_entity_poly.entity_id
_entity_poly.type
_entity_poly.pdbx_seq_one_letter_code
_entity_poly.pdbx_strand_id
1 'polypeptide(L)'
;QCPSTDECTDWLQAIASNISALTKHNVKKINRNFPVNQQIIFMGWVDEKEQDSVQDRMYTPKFLALRGSSLFKFSAPPVTTWDWTRAEKSFTVYEIMFKILKDNELVDKRKHCFSIQTDSGEDIFFSVELEWELLLWEKAFQMATFFEVERIQCKTYACIMDSHLMGLTIDFSMGFVCFDAATKAVLWRYKFSQLKGSSDDGKSKIKFLFQNQDTKLIEAKELEFSNLFAVLHCIHAFFAAKVACLDPMFMSSRKAAMTPVVSATSTLTHL
;
A
#
# COMPACT_ATOMS: atom_id res chain seq x y z
N GLN A 1 24.63 -26.53 -12.06
CA GLN A 1 23.64 -27.22 -11.20
C GLN A 1 24.20 -27.21 -9.79
N CYS A 2 23.38 -26.81 -8.81
CA CYS A 2 23.78 -26.88 -7.40
C CYS A 2 23.86 -28.35 -6.96
N PRO A 3 24.90 -28.75 -6.22
CA PRO A 3 25.07 -30.13 -5.72
C PRO A 3 23.93 -30.63 -4.83
N SER A 4 23.26 -29.74 -4.11
CA SER A 4 22.10 -30.05 -3.25
C SER A 4 21.08 -28.91 -3.24
N THR A 5 19.85 -29.21 -2.81
CA THR A 5 18.78 -28.21 -2.61
C THR A 5 19.16 -27.19 -1.54
N ASP A 6 19.87 -27.63 -0.49
CA ASP A 6 20.30 -26.78 0.61
C ASP A 6 21.36 -25.77 0.14
N GLU A 7 22.37 -26.23 -0.60
CA GLU A 7 23.36 -25.33 -1.20
C GLU A 7 22.73 -24.34 -2.18
N CYS A 8 21.73 -24.79 -2.95
CA CYS A 8 20.97 -23.89 -3.83
C CYS A 8 20.25 -22.79 -3.04
N THR A 9 19.67 -23.15 -1.90
CA THR A 9 18.96 -22.22 -1.01
C THR A 9 19.94 -21.25 -0.36
N ASP A 10 21.10 -21.72 0.08
CA ASP A 10 22.15 -20.88 0.66
C ASP A 10 22.69 -19.86 -0.34
N TRP A 11 22.95 -20.29 -1.59
CA TRP A 11 23.34 -19.40 -2.68
C TRP A 11 22.26 -18.36 -2.97
N LEU A 12 20.99 -18.78 -3.06
CA LEU A 12 19.86 -17.88 -3.27
C LEU A 12 19.77 -16.83 -2.15
N GLN A 13 19.88 -17.27 -0.90
CA GLN A 13 19.86 -16.39 0.27
C GLN A 13 21.02 -15.38 0.25
N ALA A 14 22.23 -15.81 -0.11
CA ALA A 14 23.40 -14.93 -0.22
C ALA A 14 23.24 -13.90 -1.34
N ILE A 15 22.75 -14.32 -2.52
CA ILE A 15 22.50 -13.43 -3.66
C ILE A 15 21.42 -12.40 -3.32
N ALA A 16 20.28 -12.84 -2.81
CA ALA A 16 19.17 -11.97 -2.45
C ALA A 16 19.56 -10.97 -1.34
N SER A 17 20.36 -11.41 -0.36
CA SER A 17 20.92 -10.53 0.68
C SER A 17 21.82 -9.44 0.10
N ASN A 18 22.70 -9.80 -0.85
CA ASN A 18 23.56 -8.84 -1.55
C ASN A 18 22.77 -7.85 -2.40
N ILE A 19 21.78 -8.33 -3.17
CA ILE A 19 20.88 -7.48 -3.96
C ILE A 19 20.13 -6.52 -3.04
N SER A 20 19.58 -6.99 -1.91
CA SER A 20 18.88 -6.16 -0.93
C SER A 20 19.79 -5.08 -0.34
N ALA A 21 21.05 -5.43 0.01
CA ALA A 21 22.02 -4.48 0.55
C ALA A 21 22.39 -3.38 -0.46
N LEU A 22 22.68 -3.76 -1.71
CA LEU A 22 22.96 -2.80 -2.81
C LEU A 22 21.75 -1.91 -3.08
N THR A 23 20.55 -2.48 -3.11
CA THR A 23 19.31 -1.73 -3.34
C THR A 23 19.05 -0.73 -2.23
N LYS A 24 19.23 -1.12 -0.96
CA LYS A 24 19.13 -0.20 0.20
C LYS A 24 20.14 0.94 0.12
N HIS A 25 21.38 0.67 -0.31
CA HIS A 25 22.38 1.72 -0.52
C HIS A 25 21.95 2.68 -1.64
N ASN A 26 21.45 2.16 -2.75
CA ASN A 26 20.96 2.97 -3.88
C ASN A 26 19.77 3.84 -3.50
N VAL A 27 18.79 3.29 -2.76
CA VAL A 27 17.66 4.05 -2.20
C VAL A 27 18.16 5.24 -1.39
N LYS A 28 19.11 5.03 -0.46
CA LYS A 28 19.68 6.12 0.35
C LYS A 28 20.34 7.21 -0.51
N LYS A 29 21.01 6.84 -1.61
CA LYS A 29 21.64 7.78 -2.53
C LYS A 29 20.60 8.59 -3.31
N ILE A 30 19.60 7.92 -3.89
CA ILE A 30 18.55 8.56 -4.71
C ILE A 30 17.66 9.47 -3.84
N ASN A 31 17.32 9.04 -2.62
CA ASN A 31 16.46 9.79 -1.70
C ASN A 31 17.03 11.16 -1.29
N ARG A 32 18.35 11.39 -1.44
CA ARG A 32 18.96 12.72 -1.25
C ARG A 32 18.43 13.76 -2.24
N ASN A 33 17.91 13.30 -3.38
CA ASN A 33 17.35 14.15 -4.43
C ASN A 33 15.82 14.30 -4.31
N PHE A 34 15.17 13.66 -3.33
CA PHE A 34 13.73 13.73 -3.14
C PHE A 34 13.35 14.41 -1.82
N PRO A 35 12.30 15.25 -1.84
CA PRO A 35 11.65 15.71 -0.61
C PRO A 35 11.24 14.53 0.28
N VAL A 36 11.23 14.71 1.60
CA VAL A 36 10.94 13.64 2.58
C VAL A 36 9.64 12.90 2.27
N ASN A 37 8.59 13.62 1.88
CA ASN A 37 7.28 13.05 1.52
C ASN A 37 7.23 12.37 0.13
N GLN A 38 8.33 12.39 -0.63
CA GLN A 38 8.47 11.75 -1.93
C GLN A 38 9.64 10.77 -1.98
N GLN A 39 10.21 10.43 -0.83
CA GLN A 39 11.30 9.45 -0.74
C GLN A 39 10.80 8.03 -1.05
N ILE A 40 11.71 7.23 -1.55
CA ILE A 40 11.54 5.81 -1.78
C ILE A 40 11.56 5.11 -0.43
N ILE A 41 10.51 4.36 -0.13
CA ILE A 41 10.33 3.56 1.08
C ILE A 41 10.98 2.19 0.86
N PHE A 42 10.68 1.56 -0.27
CA PHE A 42 11.21 0.27 -0.65
C PHE A 42 11.14 0.08 -2.16
N MET A 43 12.06 -0.72 -2.71
CA MET A 43 12.02 -1.13 -4.11
C MET A 43 12.75 -2.45 -4.28
N GLY A 44 12.37 -3.24 -5.28
CA GLY A 44 12.93 -4.56 -5.51
C GLY A 44 12.36 -5.24 -6.75
N TRP A 45 13.01 -6.33 -7.14
CA TRP A 45 12.54 -7.22 -8.20
C TRP A 45 11.42 -8.12 -7.68
N VAL A 46 10.48 -8.41 -8.57
CA VAL A 46 9.39 -9.38 -8.39
C VAL A 46 9.12 -10.06 -9.74
N ASP A 47 8.49 -11.22 -9.72
CA ASP A 47 7.95 -11.85 -10.92
C ASP A 47 6.44 -11.61 -11.00
N GLU A 48 5.98 -10.90 -12.02
CA GLU A 48 4.56 -10.65 -12.31
C GLU A 48 3.98 -11.80 -13.14
N LYS A 49 2.79 -12.28 -12.78
CA LYS A 49 2.05 -13.26 -13.59
C LYS A 49 1.38 -12.57 -14.77
N GLU A 50 1.63 -13.06 -15.99
CA GLU A 50 0.93 -12.59 -17.19
C GLU A 50 -0.49 -13.17 -17.24
N GLN A 51 -1.51 -12.33 -17.50
CA GLN A 51 -2.91 -12.77 -17.55
C GLN A 51 -3.26 -13.53 -18.86
N ASP A 52 -2.65 -13.17 -19.98
CA ASP A 52 -3.00 -13.67 -21.33
C ASP A 52 -1.77 -14.18 -22.13
N SER A 53 -0.98 -15.09 -21.56
CA SER A 53 0.20 -15.60 -22.27
C SER A 53 -0.16 -16.66 -23.32
N VAL A 54 -0.15 -16.28 -24.61
CA VAL A 54 -0.09 -17.24 -25.75
C VAL A 54 1.27 -17.97 -25.78
N GLN A 55 2.28 -17.41 -25.10
CA GLN A 55 3.60 -17.99 -24.92
C GLN A 55 3.68 -18.84 -23.65
N ASP A 56 4.57 -19.83 -23.64
CA ASP A 56 4.87 -20.75 -22.52
C ASP A 56 5.51 -20.06 -21.28
N ARG A 57 5.57 -18.72 -21.25
CA ARG A 57 6.09 -17.93 -20.13
C ARG A 57 4.95 -17.33 -19.32
N MET A 58 4.68 -17.95 -18.17
CA MET A 58 3.61 -17.51 -17.27
C MET A 58 4.00 -16.31 -16.38
N TYR A 59 5.30 -16.01 -16.22
CA TYR A 59 5.79 -14.93 -15.36
C TYR A 59 6.88 -14.11 -16.03
N THR A 60 6.89 -12.80 -15.77
CA THR A 60 7.92 -11.87 -16.23
C THR A 60 8.51 -11.05 -15.07
N PRO A 61 9.84 -10.85 -15.06
CA PRO A 61 10.48 -10.05 -14.01
C PRO A 61 10.12 -8.58 -14.19
N LYS A 62 9.71 -7.96 -13.09
CA LYS A 62 9.36 -6.54 -12.98
C LYS A 62 10.08 -5.91 -11.80
N PHE A 63 10.30 -4.61 -11.89
CA PHE A 63 10.85 -3.84 -10.78
C PHE A 63 9.75 -2.97 -10.19
N LEU A 64 9.49 -3.15 -8.89
CA LEU A 64 8.50 -2.36 -8.15
C LEU A 64 9.21 -1.36 -7.24
N ALA A 65 8.60 -0.20 -7.03
CA ALA A 65 9.07 0.78 -6.07
C ALA A 65 7.92 1.51 -5.37
N LEU A 66 7.91 1.48 -4.04
CA LEU A 66 7.07 2.31 -3.18
C LEU A 66 7.79 3.64 -2.93
N ARG A 67 7.25 4.73 -3.44
CA ARG A 67 7.80 6.08 -3.32
C ARG A 67 6.69 7.08 -3.04
N GLY A 68 6.85 7.86 -1.98
CA GLY A 68 5.82 8.82 -1.55
C GLY A 68 4.46 8.13 -1.38
N SER A 69 3.46 8.61 -2.10
CA SER A 69 2.08 8.12 -2.07
C SER A 69 1.79 6.98 -3.06
N SER A 70 2.80 6.49 -3.78
CA SER A 70 2.56 5.65 -4.96
C SER A 70 3.45 4.41 -5.03
N LEU A 71 2.87 3.35 -5.58
CA LEU A 71 3.59 2.19 -6.07
C LEU A 71 3.83 2.36 -7.57
N PHE A 72 5.08 2.25 -7.98
CA PHE A 72 5.50 2.31 -9.38
C PHE A 72 5.93 0.93 -9.86
N LYS A 73 5.59 0.61 -11.11
CA LYS A 73 6.04 -0.59 -11.82
C LYS A 73 6.93 -0.20 -13.00
N PHE A 74 8.06 -0.89 -13.15
CA PHE A 74 9.03 -0.68 -14.22
C PHE A 74 9.47 -2.02 -14.83
N SER A 75 9.92 -1.97 -16.09
CA SER A 75 10.65 -3.08 -16.73
C SER A 75 12.10 -3.20 -16.24
N ALA A 76 12.68 -2.11 -15.72
CA ALA A 76 14.04 -2.07 -15.21
C ALA A 76 14.16 -1.09 -14.02
N PRO A 77 15.15 -1.24 -13.13
CA PRO A 77 15.30 -0.40 -11.96
C PRO A 77 15.55 1.07 -12.35
N PRO A 78 14.87 2.05 -11.73
CA PRO A 78 15.15 3.45 -11.97
C PRO A 78 16.55 3.82 -11.42
N VAL A 79 17.39 4.44 -12.25
CA VAL A 79 18.76 4.83 -11.89
C VAL A 79 18.84 6.31 -11.49
N THR A 80 17.99 7.12 -12.12
CA THR A 80 17.93 8.57 -11.97
C THR A 80 16.53 9.02 -11.57
N THR A 81 16.39 10.28 -11.16
CA THR A 81 15.07 10.88 -10.86
C THR A 81 14.18 10.98 -12.10
N TRP A 82 14.77 11.02 -13.30
CA TRP A 82 14.05 11.07 -14.57
C TRP A 82 13.34 9.76 -14.90
N ASP A 83 13.92 8.61 -14.53
CA ASP A 83 13.36 7.29 -14.87
C ASP A 83 11.95 7.07 -14.28
N TRP A 84 11.61 7.78 -13.20
CA TRP A 84 10.28 7.72 -12.57
C TRP A 84 9.16 8.21 -13.47
N THR A 85 9.46 9.06 -14.46
CA THR A 85 8.49 9.50 -15.48
C THR A 85 8.18 8.40 -16.50
N ARG A 86 9.01 7.35 -16.55
CA ARG A 86 8.90 6.22 -17.49
C ARG A 86 8.36 4.95 -16.84
N ALA A 87 7.76 5.07 -15.65
CA ALA A 87 7.07 3.95 -15.01
C ALA A 87 5.98 3.41 -15.95
N GLU A 88 5.90 2.08 -16.08
CA GLU A 88 4.88 1.41 -16.89
C GLU A 88 3.48 1.64 -16.31
N LYS A 89 3.39 1.58 -14.98
CA LYS A 89 2.18 1.84 -14.21
C LYS A 89 2.54 2.56 -12.90
N SER A 90 1.60 3.35 -12.41
CA SER A 90 1.65 3.98 -11.09
C SER A 90 0.29 3.80 -10.41
N PHE A 91 0.31 3.44 -9.14
CA PHE A 91 -0.89 3.23 -8.33
C PHE A 91 -0.82 4.09 -7.08
N THR A 92 -1.94 4.67 -6.66
CA THR A 92 -2.04 5.37 -5.38
C THR A 92 -2.16 4.35 -4.26
N VAL A 93 -1.25 4.39 -3.27
CA VAL A 93 -1.13 3.33 -2.24
C VAL A 93 -2.41 3.14 -1.43
N TYR A 94 -3.13 4.22 -1.10
CA TYR A 94 -4.40 4.11 -0.38
C TYR A 94 -5.60 3.75 -1.28
N GLU A 95 -5.43 3.59 -2.59
CA GLU A 95 -6.49 3.19 -3.54
C GLU A 95 -6.20 1.81 -4.16
N ILE A 96 -5.31 1.03 -3.54
CA ILE A 96 -5.02 -0.36 -3.89
C ILE A 96 -5.02 -1.24 -2.64
N MET A 97 -5.23 -2.54 -2.82
CA MET A 97 -5.12 -3.53 -1.75
C MET A 97 -3.92 -4.44 -1.97
N PHE A 98 -2.98 -4.44 -1.04
CA PHE A 98 -1.91 -5.43 -0.98
C PHE A 98 -2.38 -6.65 -0.17
N LYS A 99 -2.18 -7.85 -0.71
CA LYS A 99 -2.56 -9.10 -0.04
C LYS A 99 -1.49 -10.18 -0.23
N ILE A 100 -0.94 -10.72 0.86
CA ILE A 100 -0.18 -11.96 0.80
C ILE A 100 -1.14 -13.11 0.48
N LEU A 101 -0.79 -13.93 -0.51
CA LEU A 101 -1.60 -15.08 -0.90
C LEU A 101 -1.28 -16.29 -0.01
N LYS A 102 -2.34 -16.89 0.53
CA LYS A 102 -2.25 -18.18 1.24
C LYS A 102 -2.18 -19.33 0.25
N ASP A 103 -1.80 -20.51 0.73
CA ASP A 103 -1.63 -21.72 -0.10
C ASP A 103 -2.87 -22.05 -0.97
N ASN A 104 -4.08 -21.81 -0.45
CA ASN A 104 -5.35 -22.05 -1.16
C ASN A 104 -5.73 -20.93 -2.16
N GLU A 105 -4.96 -19.84 -2.19
CA GLU A 105 -5.15 -18.67 -3.06
C GLU A 105 -4.05 -18.60 -4.14
N LEU A 106 -3.04 -19.46 -4.06
CA LEU A 106 -1.98 -19.54 -5.05
C LEU A 106 -2.55 -19.98 -6.40
N VAL A 107 -2.11 -19.29 -7.45
CA VAL A 107 -2.59 -19.55 -8.81
C VAL A 107 -1.80 -20.69 -9.48
N ASP A 108 -0.66 -21.07 -8.90
CA ASP A 108 0.18 -22.20 -9.30
C ASP A 108 1.07 -22.66 -8.11
N LYS A 109 2.18 -23.36 -8.40
CA LYS A 109 3.08 -23.93 -7.38
C LYS A 109 4.05 -22.91 -6.77
N ARG A 110 4.15 -21.69 -7.30
CA ARG A 110 5.03 -20.65 -6.76
C ARG A 110 4.57 -20.25 -5.37
N LYS A 111 5.55 -20.14 -4.47
CA LYS A 111 5.36 -19.69 -3.10
C LYS A 111 5.70 -18.21 -3.00
N HIS A 112 5.47 -17.65 -1.81
CA HIS A 112 5.83 -16.27 -1.48
C HIS A 112 5.18 -15.27 -2.44
N CYS A 113 3.89 -15.46 -2.69
CA CYS A 113 3.12 -14.65 -3.61
C CYS A 113 2.32 -13.58 -2.89
N PHE A 114 2.13 -12.44 -3.55
CA PHE A 114 1.18 -11.41 -3.14
C PHE A 114 0.40 -10.91 -4.35
N SER A 115 -0.80 -10.38 -4.12
CA SER A 115 -1.56 -9.66 -5.13
C SER A 115 -1.70 -8.18 -4.78
N ILE A 116 -1.94 -7.40 -5.84
CA ILE A 116 -2.37 -6.01 -5.75
C ILE A 116 -3.71 -5.91 -6.45
N GLN A 117 -4.77 -5.73 -5.68
CA GLN A 117 -6.07 -5.39 -6.24
C GLN A 117 -6.10 -3.89 -6.53
N THR A 118 -6.31 -3.56 -7.79
CA THR A 118 -6.34 -2.19 -8.29
C THR A 118 -7.68 -1.50 -7.99
N ASP A 119 -7.78 -0.23 -8.35
CA ASP A 119 -9.01 0.57 -8.26
C ASP A 119 -10.06 0.17 -9.31
N SER A 120 -9.72 -0.67 -10.29
CA SER A 120 -10.68 -1.34 -11.17
C SER A 120 -11.24 -2.64 -10.58
N GLY A 121 -10.70 -3.11 -9.46
CA GLY A 121 -11.04 -4.41 -8.86
C GLY A 121 -10.24 -5.58 -9.45
N GLU A 122 -9.35 -5.33 -10.41
CA GLU A 122 -8.50 -6.36 -11.00
C GLU A 122 -7.30 -6.67 -10.11
N ASP A 123 -7.02 -7.96 -9.91
CA ASP A 123 -5.84 -8.45 -9.20
C ASP A 123 -4.64 -8.61 -10.15
N ILE A 124 -3.51 -8.03 -9.76
CA ILE A 124 -2.19 -8.27 -10.34
C ILE A 124 -1.41 -9.16 -9.39
N PHE A 125 -0.88 -10.28 -9.89
CA PHE A 125 -0.20 -11.27 -9.07
C PHE A 125 1.32 -11.17 -9.20
N PHE A 126 2.01 -11.23 -8.08
CA PHE A 126 3.46 -11.17 -7.99
C PHE A 126 3.99 -12.32 -7.13
N SER A 127 5.22 -12.73 -7.41
CA SER A 127 5.99 -13.68 -6.58
C SER A 127 7.40 -13.17 -6.33
N VAL A 128 7.98 -13.60 -5.22
CA VAL A 128 9.40 -13.41 -4.87
C VAL A 128 10.03 -14.76 -4.52
N GLU A 129 11.34 -14.80 -4.47
CA GLU A 129 12.07 -16.07 -4.29
C GLU A 129 12.10 -16.54 -2.83
N LEU A 130 12.14 -15.60 -1.88
CA LEU A 130 12.32 -15.90 -0.46
C LEU A 130 11.19 -15.33 0.42
N GLU A 131 10.83 -16.06 1.47
CA GLU A 131 9.79 -15.65 2.42
C GLU A 131 10.08 -14.29 3.07
N TRP A 132 11.34 -14.03 3.45
CA TRP A 132 11.69 -12.74 4.06
C TRP A 132 11.57 -11.58 3.09
N GLU A 133 11.69 -11.79 1.77
CA GLU A 133 11.45 -10.74 0.76
C GLU A 133 9.97 -10.37 0.72
N LEU A 134 9.09 -11.37 0.81
CA LEU A 134 7.64 -11.16 0.89
C LEU A 134 7.28 -10.35 2.14
N LEU A 135 7.88 -10.68 3.28
CA LEU A 135 7.69 -9.93 4.53
C LEU A 135 8.24 -8.49 4.46
N LEU A 136 9.32 -8.26 3.71
CA LEU A 136 9.80 -6.89 3.46
C LEU A 136 8.81 -6.09 2.61
N TRP A 137 8.22 -6.70 1.59
CA TRP A 137 7.15 -6.06 0.79
C TRP A 137 5.95 -5.72 1.66
N GLU A 138 5.45 -6.66 2.45
CA GLU A 138 4.33 -6.42 3.37
C GLU A 138 4.61 -5.25 4.32
N LYS A 139 5.77 -5.28 4.99
CA LYS A 139 6.19 -4.19 5.89
C LYS A 139 6.28 -2.85 5.16
N ALA A 140 6.82 -2.85 3.94
CA ALA A 140 6.95 -1.64 3.14
C ALA A 140 5.59 -1.06 2.73
N PHE A 141 4.63 -1.90 2.33
CA PHE A 141 3.25 -1.48 2.03
C PHE A 141 2.57 -0.92 3.27
N GLN A 142 2.67 -1.60 4.42
CA GLN A 142 2.11 -1.11 5.68
C GLN A 142 2.67 0.28 6.05
N MET A 143 3.99 0.47 5.91
CA MET A 143 4.63 1.76 6.15
C MET A 143 4.20 2.85 5.15
N ALA A 144 4.13 2.52 3.85
CA ALA A 144 3.70 3.45 2.81
C ALA A 144 2.26 3.90 3.03
N THR A 145 1.35 2.96 3.29
CA THR A 145 -0.05 3.24 3.62
C THR A 145 -0.16 4.13 4.85
N PHE A 146 0.57 3.80 5.91
CA PHE A 146 0.56 4.59 7.13
C PHE A 146 1.02 6.03 6.91
N PHE A 147 2.20 6.21 6.30
CA PHE A 147 2.76 7.55 6.06
C PHE A 147 1.86 8.39 5.18
N GLU A 148 1.24 7.77 4.17
CA GLU A 148 0.35 8.49 3.27
C GLU A 148 -0.95 8.90 3.96
N VAL A 149 -1.58 8.00 4.72
CA VAL A 149 -2.80 8.33 5.50
C VAL A 149 -2.50 9.41 6.55
N GLU A 150 -1.38 9.29 7.27
CA GLU A 150 -0.94 10.30 8.23
C GLU A 150 -0.66 11.64 7.55
N ARG A 151 -0.20 11.64 6.30
CA ARG A 151 0.07 12.88 5.57
C ARG A 151 -1.23 13.56 5.08
N ILE A 152 -2.15 12.80 4.50
CA ILE A 152 -3.37 13.37 3.91
C ILE A 152 -4.44 13.70 4.95
N GLN A 153 -4.45 12.99 6.09
CA GLN A 153 -5.40 13.10 7.20
C GLN A 153 -6.87 12.83 6.83
N CYS A 154 -7.31 13.13 5.61
CA CYS A 154 -8.65 12.80 5.13
C CYS A 154 -8.67 12.64 3.61
N LYS A 155 -9.67 11.91 3.11
CA LYS A 155 -9.97 11.75 1.68
C LYS A 155 -11.47 11.81 1.47
N THR A 156 -11.91 12.54 0.44
CA THR A 156 -13.33 12.67 0.10
C THR A 156 -13.60 12.03 -1.25
N TYR A 157 -14.65 11.21 -1.30
CA TYR A 157 -15.19 10.61 -2.52
C TYR A 157 -16.59 11.14 -2.78
N ALA A 158 -16.88 11.42 -4.04
CA ALA A 158 -18.25 11.72 -4.47
C ALA A 158 -19.08 10.43 -4.42
N CYS A 159 -20.30 10.53 -3.90
CA CYS A 159 -21.23 9.41 -3.82
C CYS A 159 -22.67 9.85 -4.03
N ILE A 160 -23.56 8.90 -4.24
CA ILE A 160 -25.00 9.14 -4.35
C ILE A 160 -25.68 8.50 -3.14
N MET A 161 -26.57 9.27 -2.50
CA MET A 161 -27.46 8.80 -1.44
C MET A 161 -28.86 9.32 -1.75
N ASP A 162 -29.85 8.43 -1.81
CA ASP A 162 -31.24 8.77 -2.13
C ASP A 162 -31.37 9.67 -3.38
N SER A 163 -30.64 9.35 -4.45
CA SER A 163 -30.57 10.11 -5.71
C SER A 163 -29.96 11.52 -5.63
N HIS A 164 -29.33 11.89 -4.51
CA HIS A 164 -28.64 13.18 -4.36
C HIS A 164 -27.12 12.98 -4.35
N LEU A 165 -26.40 13.93 -4.96
CA LEU A 165 -24.94 13.93 -4.98
C LEU A 165 -24.38 14.38 -3.63
N MET A 166 -23.72 13.48 -2.94
CA MET A 166 -23.08 13.67 -1.64
C MET A 166 -21.55 13.61 -1.77
N GLY A 167 -20.86 14.02 -0.72
CA GLY A 167 -19.46 13.70 -0.47
C GLY A 167 -19.32 12.84 0.78
N LEU A 168 -18.64 11.70 0.67
CA LEU A 168 -18.18 10.91 1.82
C LEU A 168 -16.72 11.24 2.09
N THR A 169 -16.44 11.86 3.22
CA THR A 169 -15.08 12.03 3.75
C THR A 169 -14.75 10.90 4.73
N ILE A 170 -13.61 10.24 4.50
CA ILE A 170 -12.92 9.39 5.46
C ILE A 170 -11.85 10.25 6.09
N ASP A 171 -12.02 10.61 7.35
CA ASP A 171 -11.14 11.48 8.12
C ASP A 171 -10.48 10.68 9.25
N PHE A 172 -9.16 10.80 9.36
CA PHE A 172 -8.37 10.07 10.33
C PHE A 172 -8.80 10.39 11.75
N SER A 173 -9.14 11.63 12.10
CA SER A 173 -9.60 11.98 13.44
C SER A 173 -11.09 11.73 13.63
N MET A 174 -11.91 12.24 12.69
CA MET A 174 -13.36 12.35 12.84
C MET A 174 -14.11 11.08 12.43
N GLY A 175 -13.49 10.17 11.68
CA GLY A 175 -14.14 8.99 11.09
C GLY A 175 -14.83 9.32 9.78
N PHE A 176 -16.07 8.88 9.62
CA PHE A 176 -16.87 9.03 8.40
C PHE A 176 -17.74 10.29 8.50
N VAL A 177 -17.74 11.09 7.44
CA VAL A 177 -18.56 12.30 7.32
C VAL A 177 -19.25 12.29 5.98
N CYS A 178 -20.58 12.32 5.98
CA CYS A 178 -21.34 12.51 4.74
C CYS A 178 -21.97 13.90 4.74
N PHE A 179 -21.83 14.59 3.62
CA PHE A 179 -22.34 15.94 3.45
C PHE A 179 -22.89 16.13 2.04
N ASP A 180 -23.82 17.08 1.90
CA ASP A 180 -24.40 17.43 0.62
C ASP A 180 -23.37 18.17 -0.25
N ALA A 181 -23.17 17.70 -1.49
CA ALA A 181 -22.08 18.20 -2.31
C ALA A 181 -22.23 19.69 -2.70
N ALA A 182 -23.48 20.19 -2.79
CA ALA A 182 -23.79 21.55 -3.20
C ALA A 182 -23.74 22.54 -2.03
N THR A 183 -24.44 22.23 -0.95
CA THR A 183 -24.60 23.10 0.23
C THR A 183 -23.48 22.94 1.27
N LYS A 184 -22.71 21.84 1.19
CA LYS A 184 -21.74 21.42 2.22
C LYS A 184 -22.35 21.15 3.59
N ALA A 185 -23.67 21.05 3.69
CA ALA A 185 -24.35 20.68 4.92
C ALA A 185 -23.99 19.24 5.30
N VAL A 186 -23.58 19.00 6.56
CA VAL A 186 -23.28 17.66 7.06
C VAL A 186 -24.58 16.92 7.37
N LEU A 187 -24.76 15.75 6.79
CA LEU A 187 -25.95 14.91 7.03
C LEU A 187 -25.72 14.00 8.24
N TRP A 188 -24.54 13.39 8.33
CA TRP A 188 -24.18 12.52 9.44
C TRP A 188 -22.67 12.41 9.62
N ARG A 189 -22.28 12.02 10.83
CA ARG A 189 -20.89 11.79 11.23
C ARG A 189 -20.82 10.60 12.17
N TYR A 190 -19.90 9.67 11.89
CA TYR A 190 -19.64 8.52 12.76
C TYR A 190 -18.15 8.29 12.92
N LYS A 191 -17.71 8.02 14.14
CA LYS A 191 -16.33 7.60 14.41
C LYS A 191 -16.09 6.18 13.87
N PHE A 192 -14.83 5.83 13.61
CA PHE A 192 -14.45 4.46 13.24
C PHE A 192 -14.95 3.40 14.24
N SER A 193 -14.92 3.67 15.54
CA SER A 193 -15.39 2.75 16.59
C SER A 193 -16.91 2.50 16.58
N GLN A 194 -17.66 3.35 15.90
CA GLN A 194 -19.10 3.20 15.73
C GLN A 194 -19.45 2.29 14.55
N LEU A 195 -18.52 2.02 13.62
CA LEU A 195 -18.77 1.06 12.54
C LEU A 195 -18.80 -0.36 13.12
N LYS A 196 -19.93 -1.05 12.99
CA LYS A 196 -20.13 -2.43 13.47
C LYS A 196 -20.12 -3.46 12.34
N GLY A 197 -20.37 -3.02 11.12
CA GLY A 197 -20.29 -3.85 9.94
C GLY A 197 -20.31 -3.00 8.68
N SER A 198 -19.74 -3.53 7.62
CA SER A 198 -19.82 -2.99 6.28
C SER A 198 -20.00 -4.15 5.30
N SER A 199 -20.72 -3.89 4.22
CA SER A 199 -20.87 -4.83 3.11
C SER A 199 -20.96 -4.05 1.81
N ASP A 200 -20.50 -4.63 0.72
CA ASP A 200 -20.63 -4.08 -0.63
C ASP A 200 -21.28 -5.11 -1.58
N ASP A 201 -21.71 -4.63 -2.74
CA ASP A 201 -22.30 -5.46 -3.79
C ASP A 201 -21.30 -5.88 -4.88
N GLY A 202 -20.01 -5.58 -4.71
CA GLY A 202 -18.96 -5.82 -5.69
C GLY A 202 -19.07 -4.99 -6.97
N LYS A 203 -19.94 -3.97 -7.01
CA LYS A 203 -20.19 -3.15 -8.21
C LYS A 203 -20.07 -1.66 -7.92
N SER A 204 -20.96 -1.09 -7.12
CA SER A 204 -21.01 0.35 -6.88
C SER A 204 -21.49 0.74 -5.49
N LYS A 205 -22.10 -0.16 -4.73
CA LYS A 205 -22.77 0.20 -3.48
C LYS A 205 -22.03 -0.32 -2.26
N ILE A 206 -21.94 0.53 -1.24
CA ILE A 206 -21.49 0.17 0.10
C ILE A 206 -22.62 0.44 1.09
N LYS A 207 -22.87 -0.52 1.98
CA LYS A 207 -23.75 -0.38 3.13
C LYS A 207 -22.92 -0.41 4.42
N PHE A 208 -22.98 0.67 5.17
CA PHE A 208 -22.37 0.80 6.48
C PHE A 208 -23.41 0.59 7.59
N LEU A 209 -23.03 -0.12 8.63
CA LEU A 209 -23.82 -0.33 9.84
C LEU A 209 -23.15 0.41 11.00
N PHE A 210 -23.68 1.57 11.38
CA PHE A 210 -23.15 2.39 12.45
C PHE A 210 -23.99 2.24 13.72
N GLN A 211 -23.33 2.09 14.87
CA GLN A 211 -24.00 2.17 16.16
C GLN A 211 -24.09 3.63 16.63
N ASN A 212 -25.33 4.09 16.82
CA ASN A 212 -25.59 5.37 17.43
C ASN A 212 -25.09 5.38 18.89
N GLN A 213 -24.38 6.44 19.29
CA GLN A 213 -23.75 6.49 20.60
C GLN A 213 -24.77 6.57 21.74
N ASP A 214 -25.89 7.26 21.52
CA ASP A 214 -26.88 7.56 22.55
C ASP A 214 -27.92 6.44 22.64
N THR A 215 -28.49 6.05 21.49
CA THR A 215 -29.58 5.06 21.46
C THR A 215 -29.10 3.61 21.42
N LYS A 216 -27.81 3.39 21.12
CA LYS A 216 -27.19 2.06 20.88
C LYS A 216 -27.78 1.27 19.71
N LEU A 217 -28.71 1.85 18.96
CA LEU A 217 -29.31 1.26 17.77
C LEU A 217 -28.32 1.26 16.60
N ILE A 218 -28.50 0.29 15.70
CA ILE A 218 -27.73 0.20 14.46
C ILE A 218 -28.47 0.94 13.36
N GLU A 219 -27.79 1.91 12.76
CA GLU A 219 -28.24 2.67 11.60
C GLU A 219 -27.51 2.20 10.35
N ALA A 220 -28.28 1.84 9.32
CA ALA A 220 -27.74 1.49 8.02
C ALA A 220 -27.63 2.74 7.13
N LYS A 221 -26.47 2.98 6.54
CA LYS A 221 -26.24 4.02 5.52
C LYS A 221 -25.76 3.35 4.24
N GLU A 222 -26.53 3.46 3.16
CA GLU A 222 -26.18 2.94 1.83
C GLU A 222 -25.72 4.10 0.95
N LEU A 223 -24.58 3.93 0.30
CA LEU A 223 -23.98 4.92 -0.59
C LEU A 223 -23.54 4.25 -1.89
N GLU A 224 -23.76 4.92 -3.01
CA GLU A 224 -23.33 4.47 -4.33
C GLU A 224 -22.14 5.31 -4.84
N PHE A 225 -21.16 4.65 -5.44
CA PHE A 225 -19.91 5.25 -5.92
C PHE A 225 -19.64 4.85 -7.36
N SER A 226 -19.04 5.76 -8.13
CA SER A 226 -18.56 5.46 -9.49
C SER A 226 -17.34 4.55 -9.51
N ASN A 227 -16.51 4.61 -8.46
CA ASN A 227 -15.38 3.71 -8.25
C ASN A 227 -15.45 3.14 -6.84
N LEU A 228 -16.07 1.96 -6.72
CA LEU A 228 -16.23 1.24 -5.46
C LEU A 228 -14.88 0.84 -4.85
N PHE A 229 -13.98 0.26 -5.64
CA PHE A 229 -12.73 -0.32 -5.16
C PHE A 229 -11.78 0.74 -4.58
N ALA A 230 -11.64 1.91 -5.23
CA ALA A 230 -10.85 3.01 -4.68
C ALA A 230 -11.33 3.43 -3.28
N VAL A 231 -12.65 3.47 -3.07
CA VAL A 231 -13.26 3.83 -1.78
C VAL A 231 -13.04 2.75 -0.74
N LEU A 232 -13.25 1.47 -1.09
CA LEU A 232 -13.01 0.34 -0.19
C LEU A 232 -11.55 0.28 0.25
N HIS A 233 -10.62 0.41 -0.70
CA HIS A 233 -9.18 0.42 -0.44
C HIS A 233 -8.78 1.61 0.42
N CYS A 234 -9.36 2.78 0.20
CA CYS A 234 -9.12 3.95 1.04
C CYS A 234 -9.63 3.76 2.46
N ILE A 235 -10.83 3.21 2.64
CA ILE A 235 -11.37 2.91 3.97
C ILE A 235 -10.44 1.92 4.68
N HIS A 236 -10.02 0.85 3.99
CA HIS A 236 -9.08 -0.13 4.54
C HIS A 236 -7.73 0.50 4.91
N ALA A 237 -7.17 1.36 4.06
CA ALA A 237 -5.93 2.09 4.33
C ALA A 237 -6.03 2.93 5.61
N PHE A 238 -7.14 3.65 5.81
CA PHE A 238 -7.35 4.45 7.02
C PHE A 238 -7.51 3.59 8.27
N PHE A 239 -8.22 2.46 8.19
CA PHE A 239 -8.29 1.49 9.29
C PHE A 239 -6.92 0.88 9.60
N ALA A 240 -6.18 0.45 8.60
CA ALA A 240 -4.84 -0.12 8.76
C ALA A 240 -3.89 0.88 9.44
N ALA A 241 -3.90 2.14 9.01
CA ALA A 241 -3.11 3.20 9.64
C ALA A 241 -3.53 3.46 11.10
N LYS A 242 -4.84 3.42 11.40
CA LYS A 242 -5.35 3.53 12.77
C LYS A 242 -4.90 2.39 13.68
N VAL A 243 -4.96 1.16 13.18
CA VAL A 243 -4.50 -0.03 13.90
C VAL A 243 -3.00 0.05 14.13
N ALA A 244 -2.23 0.48 13.13
CA ALA A 244 -0.78 0.65 13.25
C ALA A 244 -0.38 1.69 14.32
N CYS A 245 -1.17 2.74 14.56
CA CYS A 245 -0.96 3.66 15.70
C CYS A 245 -1.11 3.01 17.08
N LEU A 246 -1.85 1.90 17.17
CA LEU A 246 -2.06 1.17 18.43
C LEU A 246 -0.99 0.09 18.66
N ASP A 247 -0.14 -0.19 17.67
CA ASP A 247 0.95 -1.16 17.76
C ASP A 247 2.28 -0.50 18.19
N PRO A 248 2.80 -0.80 19.40
CA PRO A 248 4.07 -0.27 19.89
C PRO A 248 5.29 -0.64 19.02
N MET A 249 5.25 -1.80 18.35
CA MET A 249 6.34 -2.29 17.50
C MET A 249 6.41 -1.52 16.19
N PHE A 250 5.26 -1.20 15.61
CA PHE A 250 5.15 -0.35 14.43
C PHE A 250 5.67 1.07 14.70
N MET A 251 5.28 1.66 15.83
CA MET A 251 5.73 3.00 16.25
C MET A 251 7.26 3.09 16.46
N SER A 252 7.90 2.00 16.86
CA SER A 252 9.37 1.92 16.98
C SER A 252 10.04 1.85 15.60
N SER A 253 9.47 1.09 14.66
CA SER A 253 9.96 1.00 13.27
C SER A 253 9.86 2.34 12.53
N ARG A 254 8.81 3.14 12.80
CA ARG A 254 8.66 4.50 12.29
C ARG A 254 9.85 5.40 12.64
N LYS A 255 10.29 5.40 13.90
CA LYS A 255 11.41 6.23 14.36
C LYS A 255 12.69 5.89 13.62
N ALA A 256 12.98 4.61 13.43
CA ALA A 256 14.16 4.16 12.70
C ALA A 256 14.16 4.59 11.22
N ALA A 257 12.99 4.57 10.57
CA ALA A 257 12.83 4.98 9.17
C ALA A 257 12.95 6.50 8.96
N MET A 258 12.59 7.30 9.96
CA MET A 258 12.59 8.78 9.88
C MET A 258 13.90 9.42 10.38
N THR A 259 14.83 8.67 10.97
CA THR A 259 16.11 9.23 11.46
C THR A 259 17.01 9.65 10.30
N PRO A 260 17.35 10.95 10.15
CA PRO A 260 18.41 11.34 9.23
C PRO A 260 19.75 10.85 9.79
N VAL A 261 20.53 10.16 8.96
CA VAL A 261 21.93 9.84 9.30
C VAL A 261 22.71 11.15 9.28
N VAL A 262 22.82 11.80 10.43
CA VAL A 262 23.78 12.89 10.63
C VAL A 262 25.16 12.26 10.44
N SER A 263 25.78 12.54 9.30
CA SER A 263 27.15 12.12 9.04
C SER A 263 28.05 12.93 9.96
N ALA A 264 28.62 12.29 10.97
CA ALA A 264 29.70 12.87 11.75
C ALA A 264 30.92 13.00 10.83
N THR A 265 31.11 14.16 10.21
CA THR A 265 32.38 14.54 9.61
C THR A 265 33.36 14.79 10.75
N SER A 266 34.28 13.86 10.98
CA SER A 266 35.46 14.09 11.80
C SER A 266 36.36 15.12 11.10
N THR A 267 36.32 16.36 11.59
CA THR A 267 37.34 17.35 11.31
C THR A 267 38.64 16.94 11.99
N LEU A 268 39.55 16.33 11.23
CA LEU A 268 40.96 16.26 11.59
C LEU A 268 41.49 17.69 11.63
N THR A 269 41.64 18.23 12.84
CA THR A 269 42.41 19.44 13.09
C THR A 269 43.84 19.01 13.41
N HIS A 270 44.76 19.49 12.57
CA HIS A 270 46.19 19.50 12.83
C HIS A 270 46.49 20.18 14.18
N LEU A 271 47.33 19.56 15.00
CA LEU A 271 48.46 20.14 15.72
C LEU A 271 49.39 18.99 16.17
#